data_AF-A0AA97II02-F1
#
_entry.id   AF-A0AA97II02-F1
#
_cell.length_a   1.000
_cell.length_b   1.000
_cell.length_c   1.000
_cell.angle_alpha   90.00
_cell.angle_beta   90.00
_cell.angle_gamma   90.00
#
_symmetry.space_group_name_H-M   'P 1'
#
loop_
_entity.id
_entity.type
_entity.pdbx_description
1 polymer ?
#
loop_
_entity_poly.entity_id
_entity_poly.type
_entity_poly.pdbx_seq_one_letter_code
_entity_poly.pdbx_strand_id
1 'polypeptide(L)'
;MTTEKKKHVIIPYYPVLSAITGSTNSALLLAQIDYWWEKRSGRLLYKTDQEFSNELNIGIKALKNAKRLLIKNGHVKVTRKGIPQRSHYELITPINMLLDKTEALPKGSNNHPKRVLKSTPKGPTNSCITHDNTAEITSTRAIGLSSDNSLPLKLKQFLARWQETVNKNSFCIALDWHTPSKNLDQKILHFIERYGGIDSLIHHLERACEQIDRLTPWRVDQGQLVNLRFLLDSDYFSETLDNESLRSRVNQGKASPLVANAPVNHAASQHPENTTEYPPPSSSINSLPAVHKPALTREGELAAKKLLIKPETITMSKEEIAEMVERKRAEVGIS
;
A
#
# COMPACT_ATOMS: atom_id res chain seq x y z
N MET A 1 -23.49 20.53 15.25
CA MET A 1 -23.19 19.21 14.67
C MET A 1 -22.57 19.43 13.30
N THR A 2 -21.27 19.20 13.16
CA THR A 2 -20.57 19.23 11.86
C THR A 2 -20.86 17.94 11.10
N THR A 3 -21.53 18.03 9.95
CA THR A 3 -21.74 16.89 9.06
C THR A 3 -20.44 16.58 8.33
N GLU A 4 -19.75 15.53 8.78
CA GLU A 4 -18.53 15.04 8.14
C GLU A 4 -18.83 14.61 6.70
N LYS A 5 -18.26 15.31 5.71
CA LYS A 5 -18.48 15.01 4.29
C LYS A 5 -17.88 13.64 3.97
N LYS A 6 -18.75 12.64 3.82
CA LYS A 6 -18.38 11.27 3.47
C LYS A 6 -17.61 11.26 2.14
N LYS A 7 -16.30 10.97 2.20
CA LYS A 7 -15.45 10.95 1.02
C LYS A 7 -15.80 9.76 0.15
N HIS A 8 -16.34 10.01 -1.04
CA HIS A 8 -16.57 8.97 -2.04
C HIS A 8 -15.23 8.49 -2.60
N VAL A 9 -15.01 7.17 -2.59
CA VAL A 9 -13.85 6.52 -3.22
C VAL A 9 -14.31 5.94 -4.55
N ILE A 10 -13.71 6.40 -5.64
CA ILE A 10 -13.95 5.85 -6.98
C ILE A 10 -12.97 4.68 -7.16
N ILE A 11 -13.50 3.51 -7.50
CA ILE A 11 -12.72 2.29 -7.73
C ILE A 11 -12.83 1.96 -9.22
N PRO A 12 -11.72 2.00 -9.99
CA PRO A 12 -11.76 1.63 -11.40
C PRO A 12 -12.04 0.13 -11.56
N TYR A 13 -12.98 -0.22 -12.44
CA TYR A 13 -13.30 -1.60 -12.76
C TYR A 13 -12.99 -1.91 -14.22
N TYR A 14 -12.08 -2.86 -14.45
CA TYR A 14 -11.71 -3.34 -15.77
C TYR A 14 -12.38 -4.70 -16.03
N PRO A 15 -13.31 -4.83 -16.99
CA PRO A 15 -13.99 -6.10 -17.28
C PRO A 15 -13.02 -7.24 -17.62
N VAL A 16 -11.92 -6.92 -18.32
CA VAL A 16 -10.85 -7.86 -18.70
C VAL A 16 -10.25 -8.58 -17.49
N LEU A 17 -10.04 -7.86 -16.37
CA LEU A 17 -9.52 -8.47 -15.14
C LEU A 17 -10.45 -9.54 -14.58
N SER A 18 -11.76 -9.49 -14.84
CA SER A 18 -12.68 -10.52 -14.35
C SER A 18 -12.52 -11.85 -15.09
N ALA A 19 -12.08 -11.82 -16.35
CA ALA A 19 -11.68 -13.02 -17.10
C ALA A 19 -10.34 -13.58 -16.60
N ILE A 20 -9.32 -12.72 -16.37
CA ILE A 20 -8.00 -13.12 -15.86
C ILE A 20 -8.09 -13.72 -14.44
N THR A 21 -8.78 -13.04 -13.53
CA THR A 21 -8.92 -13.48 -12.13
C THR A 21 -10.02 -14.54 -11.93
N GLY A 22 -10.82 -14.83 -12.96
CA GLY A 22 -11.93 -15.78 -12.94
C GLY A 22 -13.15 -15.36 -12.09
N SER A 23 -13.21 -14.11 -11.61
CA SER A 23 -14.31 -13.59 -10.81
C SER A 23 -14.30 -12.05 -10.69
N THR A 24 -15.44 -11.40 -10.88
CA THR A 24 -15.64 -9.96 -10.68
C THR A 24 -15.15 -9.47 -9.31
N ASN A 25 -15.43 -10.21 -8.24
CA ASN A 25 -15.00 -9.85 -6.89
C ASN A 25 -13.47 -9.98 -6.69
N SER A 26 -12.83 -10.86 -7.46
CA SER A 26 -11.36 -10.98 -7.47
C SER A 26 -10.71 -9.85 -8.25
N ALA A 27 -11.30 -9.45 -9.39
CA ALA A 27 -10.89 -8.28 -10.15
C ALA A 27 -11.00 -6.98 -9.34
N LEU A 28 -12.14 -6.76 -8.65
CA LEU A 28 -12.34 -5.61 -7.76
C LEU A 28 -11.32 -5.57 -6.61
N LEU A 29 -11.07 -6.71 -5.96
CA LEU A 29 -10.07 -6.79 -4.90
C LEU A 29 -8.65 -6.56 -5.43
N LEU A 30 -8.31 -7.07 -6.62
CA LEU A 30 -7.02 -6.85 -7.24
C LEU A 30 -6.81 -5.37 -7.58
N ALA A 31 -7.80 -4.72 -8.19
CA ALA A 31 -7.77 -3.27 -8.47
C ALA A 31 -7.56 -2.43 -7.20
N GLN A 32 -8.21 -2.79 -6.10
CA GLN A 32 -8.04 -2.09 -4.83
C GLN A 32 -6.68 -2.37 -4.18
N ILE A 33 -6.13 -3.59 -4.30
CA ILE A 33 -4.78 -3.91 -3.83
C ILE A 33 -3.73 -3.14 -4.65
N ASP A 34 -3.87 -3.12 -5.97
CA ASP A 34 -2.97 -2.44 -6.92
C ASP A 34 -2.98 -0.91 -6.69
N TYR A 35 -4.15 -0.28 -6.57
CA TYR A 35 -4.28 1.12 -6.14
C TYR A 35 -3.56 1.40 -4.81
N TRP A 36 -3.77 0.56 -3.79
CA TRP A 36 -3.10 0.73 -2.49
C TRP A 36 -1.60 0.42 -2.54
N TRP A 37 -1.14 -0.43 -3.47
CA TRP A 37 0.26 -0.76 -3.69
C TRP A 37 1.02 0.43 -4.29
N GLU A 38 0.45 1.05 -5.34
CA GLU A 38 0.93 2.33 -5.88
C GLU A 38 0.92 3.42 -4.81
N LYS A 39 -0.19 3.53 -4.05
CA LYS A 39 -0.34 4.53 -2.97
C LYS A 39 0.66 4.38 -1.83
N ARG A 40 1.30 3.22 -1.67
CA ARG A 40 2.33 2.95 -0.66
C ARG A 40 3.74 2.76 -1.26
N SER A 41 3.92 3.10 -2.53
CA SER A 41 5.18 2.97 -3.27
C SER A 41 5.75 1.55 -3.20
N GLY A 42 4.95 0.55 -3.58
CA GLY A 42 5.40 -0.84 -3.72
C GLY A 42 5.57 -1.62 -2.41
N ARG A 43 5.07 -1.10 -1.28
CA ARG A 43 5.17 -1.78 0.02
C ARG A 43 4.02 -2.72 0.31
N LEU A 44 4.30 -3.70 1.18
CA LEU A 44 3.27 -4.58 1.75
C LEU A 44 2.08 -3.75 2.28
N LEU A 45 0.89 -4.14 1.85
CA LEU A 45 -0.34 -3.52 2.26
C LEU A 45 -0.89 -4.25 3.49
N TYR A 46 -1.18 -3.52 4.56
CA TYR A 46 -1.69 -4.06 5.82
C TYR A 46 -3.16 -3.68 5.98
N LYS A 47 -4.08 -4.62 5.76
CA LYS A 47 -5.53 -4.40 5.92
C LYS A 47 -6.24 -5.66 6.43
N THR A 48 -7.27 -5.46 7.23
CA THR A 48 -8.20 -6.50 7.69
C THR A 48 -9.20 -6.87 6.59
N ASP A 49 -9.84 -8.03 6.74
CA ASP A 49 -10.96 -8.42 5.88
C ASP A 49 -12.15 -7.44 6.01
N GLN A 50 -12.34 -6.83 7.18
CA GLN A 50 -13.45 -5.90 7.40
C GLN A 50 -13.25 -4.56 6.68
N GLU A 51 -12.04 -4.00 6.71
CA GLU A 51 -11.71 -2.76 5.98
C GLU A 51 -11.96 -2.92 4.47
N PHE A 52 -11.49 -4.01 3.87
CA PHE A 52 -11.78 -4.31 2.45
C PHE A 52 -13.25 -4.60 2.18
N SER A 53 -13.95 -5.29 3.08
CA SER A 53 -15.39 -5.55 2.97
C SER A 53 -16.19 -4.25 2.93
N ASN A 54 -15.80 -3.27 3.77
CA ASN A 54 -16.41 -1.95 3.84
C ASN A 54 -16.04 -1.08 2.62
N GLU A 55 -14.76 -1.05 2.20
CA GLU A 55 -14.30 -0.27 1.03
C GLU A 55 -14.92 -0.73 -0.28
N LEU A 56 -14.99 -2.05 -0.50
CA LEU A 56 -15.50 -2.65 -1.73
C LEU A 56 -17.02 -2.87 -1.72
N ASN A 57 -17.67 -2.67 -0.57
CA ASN A 57 -19.07 -3.06 -0.31
C ASN A 57 -19.38 -4.52 -0.70
N ILE A 58 -18.46 -5.45 -0.38
CA ILE A 58 -18.63 -6.89 -0.64
C ILE A 58 -18.66 -7.68 0.66
N GLY A 59 -19.56 -8.66 0.77
CA GLY A 59 -19.66 -9.50 1.97
C GLY A 59 -18.38 -10.30 2.25
N ILE A 60 -18.02 -10.47 3.52
CA ILE A 60 -16.79 -11.13 3.99
C ILE A 60 -16.55 -12.50 3.34
N LYS A 61 -17.60 -13.30 3.12
CA LYS A 61 -17.51 -14.61 2.45
C LYS A 61 -17.11 -14.50 0.97
N ALA A 62 -17.57 -13.45 0.28
CA ALA A 62 -17.16 -13.15 -1.09
C ALA A 62 -15.71 -12.66 -1.13
N LEU A 63 -15.30 -11.77 -0.21
CA LEU A 63 -13.92 -11.32 -0.07
C LEU A 63 -12.95 -12.48 0.19
N LYS A 64 -13.27 -13.40 1.11
CA LYS A 64 -12.44 -14.59 1.40
C LYS A 64 -12.29 -15.50 0.17
N ASN A 65 -13.35 -15.66 -0.63
CA ASN A 65 -13.29 -16.37 -1.91
C ASN A 65 -12.42 -15.63 -2.94
N ALA A 66 -12.54 -14.31 -3.03
CA ALA A 66 -11.75 -13.47 -3.92
C ALA A 66 -10.24 -13.56 -3.58
N LYS A 67 -9.88 -13.41 -2.30
CA LYS A 67 -8.51 -13.61 -1.80
C LYS A 67 -7.96 -14.98 -2.18
N ARG A 68 -8.74 -16.05 -1.98
CA ARG A 68 -8.33 -17.42 -2.35
C ARG A 68 -8.06 -17.57 -3.85
N LEU A 69 -8.85 -16.94 -4.72
CA LEU A 69 -8.63 -16.95 -6.17
C LEU A 69 -7.37 -16.16 -6.56
N LEU A 70 -7.16 -14.96 -6.01
CA LEU A 70 -5.95 -14.17 -6.30
C LEU A 70 -4.65 -14.86 -5.87
N ILE A 71 -4.67 -15.55 -4.71
CA ILE A 71 -3.54 -16.36 -4.25
C ILE A 71 -3.34 -17.58 -5.16
N LYS A 72 -4.43 -18.29 -5.52
CA LYS A 72 -4.35 -19.47 -6.41
C LYS A 72 -3.80 -19.13 -7.79
N ASN A 73 -4.17 -17.97 -8.33
CA ASN A 73 -3.72 -17.50 -9.65
C ASN A 73 -2.33 -16.85 -9.62
N GLY A 74 -1.68 -16.74 -8.45
CA GLY A 74 -0.34 -16.18 -8.33
C GLY A 74 -0.23 -14.66 -8.48
N HIS A 75 -1.35 -13.92 -8.44
CA HIS A 75 -1.33 -12.45 -8.57
C HIS A 75 -0.92 -11.76 -7.26
N VAL A 76 -1.30 -12.33 -6.12
CA VAL A 76 -1.10 -11.75 -4.79
C VAL A 76 -0.67 -12.80 -3.79
N LYS A 77 0.41 -12.53 -3.04
CA LYS A 77 0.82 -13.31 -1.87
C LYS A 77 0.26 -12.65 -0.62
N VAL A 78 -0.37 -13.46 0.24
CA VAL A 78 -1.01 -12.96 1.48
C VAL A 78 -0.39 -13.68 2.68
N THR A 79 0.28 -12.93 3.55
CA THR A 79 0.75 -13.42 4.84
C THR A 79 -0.11 -12.86 5.97
N ARG A 80 -0.11 -13.50 7.14
CA ARG A 80 -0.83 -13.02 8.32
C ARG A 80 0.15 -12.80 9.46
N LYS A 81 0.15 -11.60 10.07
CA LYS A 81 1.01 -11.27 11.22
C LYS A 81 0.26 -10.38 12.22
N GLY A 82 0.82 -10.27 13.43
CA GLY A 82 0.34 -9.39 14.50
C GLY A 82 -0.85 -9.94 15.31
N ILE A 83 -1.16 -9.23 16.39
CA ILE A 83 -2.31 -9.44 17.28
C ILE A 83 -3.01 -8.08 17.42
N PRO A 84 -4.28 -7.90 16.98
CA PRO A 84 -5.09 -8.87 16.23
C PRO A 84 -4.49 -9.18 14.85
N GLN A 85 -4.81 -10.37 14.32
CA GLN A 85 -4.20 -10.89 13.10
C GLN A 85 -4.60 -10.09 11.85
N ARG A 86 -3.65 -9.36 11.25
CA ARG A 86 -3.85 -8.57 10.02
C ARG A 86 -3.34 -9.30 8.78
N SER A 87 -4.05 -9.17 7.67
CA SER A 87 -3.56 -9.66 6.36
C SER A 87 -2.59 -8.65 5.76
N HIS A 88 -1.46 -9.17 5.31
CA HIS A 88 -0.39 -8.44 4.66
C HIS A 88 -0.35 -8.90 3.21
N TYR A 89 -0.55 -7.99 2.26
CA TYR A 89 -0.64 -8.30 0.84
C TYR A 89 0.62 -7.81 0.12
N GLU A 90 1.17 -8.70 -0.69
CA GLU A 90 2.35 -8.51 -1.53
C GLU A 90 1.91 -8.76 -2.97
N LEU A 91 1.98 -7.73 -3.82
CA LEU A 91 1.52 -7.80 -5.20
C LEU A 91 2.62 -8.41 -6.07
N ILE A 92 2.32 -9.54 -6.71
CA ILE A 92 3.29 -10.27 -7.56
C ILE A 92 3.19 -9.77 -9.00
N THR A 93 1.98 -9.46 -9.47
CA THR A 93 1.76 -8.98 -10.85
C THR A 93 0.90 -7.72 -10.83
N PRO A 94 1.48 -6.54 -11.12
CA PRO A 94 0.73 -5.29 -11.30
C PRO A 94 -0.32 -5.41 -12.41
N ILE A 95 -1.39 -4.63 -12.33
CA ILE A 95 -2.49 -4.68 -13.29
C ILE A 95 -2.03 -4.35 -14.71
N ASN A 96 -1.13 -3.37 -14.89
CA ASN A 96 -0.61 -3.00 -16.20
C ASN A 96 0.01 -4.22 -16.92
N MET A 97 0.87 -4.98 -16.22
CA MET A 97 1.47 -6.22 -16.73
C MET A 97 0.46 -7.36 -17.02
N LEU A 98 -0.77 -7.29 -16.49
CA LEU A 98 -1.84 -8.22 -16.84
C LEU A 98 -2.62 -7.75 -18.07
N LEU A 99 -2.81 -6.44 -18.24
CA LEU A 99 -3.49 -5.87 -19.40
C LEU A 99 -2.65 -6.01 -20.67
N ASP A 100 -1.35 -5.70 -20.62
CA ASP A 100 -0.41 -5.86 -21.74
C ASP A 100 -0.43 -7.28 -22.33
N LYS A 101 -0.48 -8.29 -21.44
CA LYS A 101 -0.56 -9.72 -21.81
C LYS A 101 -1.88 -10.08 -22.50
N THR A 102 -2.96 -9.36 -22.23
CA THR A 102 -4.25 -9.60 -22.91
C THR A 102 -4.38 -8.90 -24.25
N GLU A 103 -3.69 -7.78 -24.48
CA GLU A 103 -3.66 -7.14 -25.79
C GLU A 103 -2.79 -7.90 -26.79
N ALA A 104 -1.74 -8.57 -26.31
CA ALA A 104 -0.88 -9.45 -27.10
C ALA A 104 -1.55 -10.78 -27.53
N LEU A 105 -2.71 -11.14 -26.96
CA LEU A 105 -3.42 -12.35 -27.35
C LEU A 105 -4.27 -12.09 -28.60
N PRO A 106 -4.13 -12.90 -29.68
CA PRO A 106 -4.94 -12.72 -30.87
C PRO A 106 -6.43 -12.89 -30.52
N LYS A 107 -7.27 -11.98 -31.05
CA LYS A 107 -8.73 -11.94 -30.86
C LYS A 107 -9.41 -13.15 -31.53
N GLY A 108 -9.20 -14.35 -30.97
CA GLY A 108 -9.60 -15.62 -31.55
C GLY A 108 -10.18 -16.56 -30.50
N SER A 109 -11.41 -17.02 -30.75
CA SER A 109 -12.15 -18.01 -29.96
C SER A 109 -12.70 -17.53 -28.61
N ASN A 110 -13.96 -17.06 -28.64
CA ASN A 110 -14.84 -16.92 -27.46
C ASN A 110 -15.29 -18.30 -26.91
N ASN A 111 -14.35 -19.19 -26.63
CA ASN A 111 -14.61 -20.47 -25.96
C ASN A 111 -14.59 -20.30 -24.45
N HIS A 112 -15.51 -19.48 -23.91
CA HIS A 112 -15.88 -19.62 -22.50
C HIS A 112 -16.43 -21.04 -22.31
N PRO A 113 -15.82 -21.88 -21.45
CA PRO A 113 -16.37 -23.20 -21.18
C PRO A 113 -17.74 -23.00 -20.52
N LYS A 114 -18.82 -23.34 -21.24
CA LYS A 114 -20.18 -23.35 -20.70
C LYS A 114 -20.16 -24.20 -19.44
N ARG A 115 -20.24 -23.55 -18.28
CA ARG A 115 -20.22 -24.18 -16.98
C ARG A 115 -21.49 -25.01 -16.84
N VAL A 116 -21.42 -26.29 -17.23
CA VAL A 116 -22.52 -27.24 -17.12
C VAL A 116 -22.89 -27.34 -15.65
N LEU A 117 -23.99 -26.67 -15.30
CA LEU A 117 -24.60 -26.73 -13.98
C LEU A 117 -25.21 -28.12 -13.80
N LYS A 118 -24.38 -29.09 -13.40
CA LYS A 118 -24.86 -30.35 -12.83
C LYS A 118 -25.55 -30.05 -11.51
N SER A 119 -26.87 -29.83 -11.59
CA SER A 119 -27.76 -29.75 -10.45
C SER A 119 -27.91 -31.14 -9.84
N THR A 120 -27.05 -31.49 -8.88
CA THR A 120 -27.29 -32.65 -8.01
C THR A 120 -28.40 -32.31 -7.01
N PRO A 121 -29.32 -33.24 -6.70
CA PRO A 121 -30.38 -33.01 -5.73
C PRO A 121 -29.82 -32.68 -4.34
N LYS A 122 -30.45 -31.73 -3.64
CA LYS A 122 -30.12 -31.41 -2.25
C LYS A 122 -30.60 -32.55 -1.33
N GLY A 123 -29.66 -33.28 -0.73
CA GLY A 123 -29.96 -34.09 0.45
C GLY A 123 -30.30 -33.21 1.67
N PRO A 124 -31.10 -33.70 2.63
CA PRO A 124 -31.49 -32.94 3.81
C PRO A 124 -30.28 -32.58 4.67
N THR A 125 -30.22 -31.32 5.12
CA THR A 125 -29.14 -30.81 5.97
C THR A 125 -29.46 -31.09 7.43
N ASN A 126 -28.77 -32.05 8.04
CA ASN A 126 -28.84 -32.26 9.49
C ASN A 126 -28.06 -31.13 10.20
N SER A 127 -28.77 -30.30 10.96
CA SER A 127 -28.20 -29.25 11.79
C SER A 127 -27.60 -29.85 13.07
N CYS A 128 -26.27 -30.02 13.11
CA CYS A 128 -25.56 -30.21 14.36
C CYS A 128 -25.25 -28.82 14.96
N ILE A 129 -25.90 -28.51 16.09
CA ILE A 129 -25.58 -27.34 16.90
C ILE A 129 -24.46 -27.74 17.85
N THR A 130 -23.26 -27.20 17.65
CA THR A 130 -22.13 -27.35 18.57
C THR A 130 -22.07 -26.10 19.45
N HIS A 131 -22.38 -26.26 20.74
CA HIS A 131 -22.03 -25.26 21.75
C HIS A 131 -20.61 -25.54 22.24
N ASP A 132 -19.69 -24.59 22.02
CA ASP A 132 -18.38 -24.60 22.67
C ASP A 132 -18.25 -23.42 23.62
N ASN A 133 -18.03 -23.73 24.91
CA ASN A 133 -17.77 -22.75 25.95
C ASN A 133 -16.41 -22.08 25.70
N THR A 134 -16.37 -20.75 25.66
CA THR A 134 -15.12 -20.00 25.76
C THR A 134 -14.99 -19.45 27.17
N ALA A 135 -14.08 -20.04 27.96
CA ALA A 135 -13.69 -19.48 29.24
C ALA A 135 -12.91 -18.17 29.02
N GLU A 136 -13.23 -17.15 29.81
CA GLU A 136 -12.34 -16.02 30.01
C GLU A 136 -11.01 -16.51 30.62
N ILE A 137 -9.90 -15.89 30.22
CA ILE A 137 -8.67 -15.58 30.97
C ILE A 137 -7.58 -15.28 29.92
N THR A 138 -6.97 -14.09 30.01
CA THR A 138 -5.51 -13.91 30.21
C THR A 138 -5.21 -12.42 30.20
N SER A 139 -4.75 -11.93 31.36
CA SER A 139 -4.32 -10.55 31.56
C SER A 139 -3.13 -10.18 30.67
N THR A 140 -3.06 -8.91 30.26
CA THR A 140 -1.96 -8.36 29.46
C THR A 140 -0.66 -8.38 30.27
N ARG A 141 0.21 -9.36 29.98
CA ARG A 141 1.52 -9.47 30.62
C ARG A 141 2.43 -8.34 30.10
N ALA A 142 2.61 -7.31 30.92
CA ALA A 142 3.59 -6.26 30.65
C ALA A 142 4.97 -6.90 30.42
N ILE A 143 5.67 -6.46 29.37
CA ILE A 143 7.06 -6.85 29.12
C ILE A 143 7.89 -6.34 30.30
N GLY A 144 8.59 -7.27 30.96
CA GLY A 144 9.41 -6.97 32.12
C GLY A 144 10.60 -6.11 31.76
N LEU A 145 10.42 -4.78 31.78
CA LEU A 145 11.52 -3.83 31.89
C LEU A 145 12.24 -4.11 33.21
N SER A 146 13.50 -4.57 33.10
CA SER A 146 14.34 -4.87 34.25
C SER A 146 14.38 -3.68 35.20
N SER A 147 14.21 -3.97 36.50
CA SER A 147 14.07 -2.96 37.55
C SER A 147 15.41 -2.33 37.89
N ASP A 148 15.91 -1.45 37.02
CA ASP A 148 17.03 -0.56 37.32
C ASP A 148 16.66 0.91 37.07
N ASN A 149 16.25 1.55 38.16
CA ASN A 149 16.28 2.98 38.47
C ASN A 149 15.93 4.03 37.39
N SER A 150 14.70 4.55 37.54
CA SER A 150 14.32 5.95 37.25
C SER A 150 14.75 6.59 35.92
N LEU A 151 14.38 5.98 34.79
CA LEU A 151 14.16 6.75 33.55
C LEU A 151 13.28 7.99 33.86
N PRO A 152 13.72 9.22 33.56
CA PRO A 152 13.00 10.43 33.92
C PRO A 152 11.56 10.45 33.38
N LEU A 153 10.63 11.02 34.13
CA LEU A 153 9.20 11.03 33.77
C LEU A 153 8.96 11.65 32.38
N LYS A 154 9.69 12.73 32.05
CA LYS A 154 9.67 13.37 30.71
C LYS A 154 10.04 12.39 29.60
N LEU A 155 11.06 11.54 29.80
CA LEU A 155 11.51 10.56 28.80
C LEU A 155 10.45 9.46 28.62
N LYS A 156 9.86 8.94 29.70
CA LYS A 156 8.77 7.96 29.62
C LYS A 156 7.55 8.50 28.86
N GLN A 157 7.16 9.75 29.14
CA GLN A 157 6.06 10.45 28.45
C GLN A 157 6.36 10.65 26.97
N PHE A 158 7.58 11.12 26.63
CA PHE A 158 8.02 11.26 25.25
C PHE A 158 7.97 9.93 24.50
N LEU A 159 8.54 8.86 25.06
CA LEU A 159 8.57 7.55 24.42
C LEU A 159 7.17 6.96 24.19
N ALA A 160 6.25 7.13 25.14
CA ALA A 160 4.87 6.70 24.98
C ALA A 160 4.15 7.45 23.84
N ARG A 161 4.36 8.77 23.73
CA ARG A 161 3.69 9.60 22.73
C ARG A 161 4.34 9.50 21.35
N TRP A 162 5.66 9.38 21.28
CA TRP A 162 6.37 8.97 20.08
C TRP A 162 5.87 7.62 19.58
N GLN A 163 5.63 6.66 20.48
CA GLN A 163 5.07 5.38 20.06
C GLN A 163 3.66 5.48 19.49
N GLU A 164 2.83 6.40 20.00
CA GLU A 164 1.53 6.68 19.39
C GLU A 164 1.68 7.21 17.96
N THR A 165 2.63 8.10 17.71
CA THR A 165 3.00 8.59 16.36
C THR A 165 3.49 7.46 15.46
N VAL A 166 4.41 6.62 15.94
CA VAL A 166 4.89 5.40 15.23
C VAL A 166 3.74 4.44 14.91
N ASN A 167 2.81 4.23 15.84
CA ASN A 167 1.66 3.35 15.65
C ASN A 167 0.63 3.89 14.64
N LYS A 168 0.44 5.22 14.58
CA LYS A 168 -0.38 5.88 13.56
C LYS A 168 0.23 5.74 12.15
N ASN A 169 1.56 5.62 12.07
CA ASN A 169 2.36 5.35 10.87
C ASN A 169 1.83 6.01 9.59
N SER A 170 1.61 7.33 9.66
CA SER A 170 1.05 8.11 8.56
C SER A 170 2.08 8.44 7.47
N PHE A 171 3.37 8.25 7.76
CA PHE A 171 4.49 8.47 6.86
C PHE A 171 4.84 7.19 6.10
N CYS A 172 5.39 7.31 4.90
CA CYS A 172 5.93 6.18 4.17
C CYS A 172 7.41 5.95 4.55
N ILE A 173 7.69 5.79 5.85
CA ILE A 173 8.99 5.31 6.36
C ILE A 173 8.79 4.19 7.39
N ALA A 174 9.70 3.22 7.40
CA ALA A 174 9.67 2.14 8.37
C ALA A 174 10.31 2.62 9.69
N LEU A 175 9.46 3.16 10.57
CA LEU A 175 9.86 3.59 11.90
C LEU A 175 10.08 2.37 12.81
N ASP A 176 11.28 2.26 13.37
CA ASP A 176 11.62 1.21 14.33
C ASP A 176 11.64 1.75 15.78
N TRP A 177 11.37 0.85 16.71
CA TRP A 177 11.53 1.13 18.13
C TRP A 177 13.01 1.38 18.45
N HIS A 178 13.26 2.32 19.34
CA HIS A 178 14.61 2.54 19.86
C HIS A 178 15.02 1.39 20.79
N THR A 179 16.23 0.87 20.62
CA THR A 179 16.88 0.09 21.68
C THR A 179 17.28 1.06 22.80
N PRO A 180 16.94 0.81 24.08
CA PRO A 180 17.31 1.69 25.18
C PRO A 180 18.83 1.93 25.23
N SER A 181 19.25 3.19 25.34
CA SER A 181 20.66 3.55 25.35
C SER A 181 20.87 4.88 26.06
N LYS A 182 21.66 4.88 27.14
CA LYS A 182 21.89 6.06 27.99
C LYS A 182 22.31 7.31 27.21
N ASN A 183 23.06 7.16 26.11
CA ASN A 183 23.46 8.27 25.24
C ASN A 183 22.26 8.85 24.44
N LEU A 184 21.42 7.97 23.88
CA LEU A 184 20.22 8.39 23.16
C LEU A 184 19.19 9.00 24.13
N ASP A 185 19.03 8.42 25.31
CA ASP A 185 18.15 8.92 26.38
C ASP A 185 18.53 10.35 26.81
N GLN A 186 19.84 10.62 26.96
CA GLN A 186 20.37 11.96 27.22
C GLN A 186 20.16 12.92 26.05
N LYS A 187 20.38 12.48 24.81
CA LYS A 187 20.08 13.29 23.60
C LYS A 187 18.60 13.66 23.54
N ILE A 188 17.69 12.71 23.77
CA ILE A 188 16.24 12.96 23.80
C ILE A 188 15.90 14.03 24.84
N LEU A 189 16.41 13.89 26.07
CA LEU A 189 16.17 14.87 27.14
C LEU A 189 16.68 16.27 26.77
N HIS A 190 17.91 16.37 26.23
CA HIS A 190 18.46 17.62 25.72
C HIS A 190 17.58 18.25 24.62
N PHE A 191 17.07 17.44 23.69
CA PHE A 191 16.17 17.93 22.64
C PHE A 191 14.78 18.33 23.17
N ILE A 192 14.21 17.61 24.15
CA ILE A 192 12.96 18.03 24.83
C ILE A 192 13.12 19.43 25.44
N GLU A 193 14.28 19.71 26.03
CA GLU A 193 14.58 21.02 26.63
C GLU A 193 14.84 22.07 25.55
N ARG A 194 15.61 21.76 24.50
CA ARG A 194 15.90 22.65 23.37
C ARG A 194 14.65 23.10 22.61
N TYR A 195 13.68 22.20 22.40
CA TYR A 195 12.43 22.50 21.70
C TYR A 195 11.31 23.02 22.62
N GLY A 196 11.58 23.22 23.90
CA GLY A 196 10.60 23.76 24.86
C GLY A 196 9.47 22.78 25.23
N GLY A 197 9.63 21.48 24.98
CA GLY A 197 8.67 20.47 25.39
C GLY A 197 8.67 19.19 24.54
N ILE A 198 7.96 18.18 25.08
CA ILE A 198 7.75 16.88 24.43
C ILE A 198 6.98 17.05 23.11
N ASP A 199 5.93 17.87 23.13
CA ASP A 199 5.01 18.03 22.00
C ASP A 199 5.66 18.78 20.84
N SER A 200 6.45 19.80 21.14
CA SER A 200 7.29 20.52 20.17
C SER A 200 8.32 19.59 19.51
N LEU A 201 8.98 18.74 20.30
CA LEU A 201 9.94 17.76 19.79
C LEU A 201 9.25 16.74 18.87
N ILE A 202 8.10 16.21 19.26
CA ILE A 202 7.34 15.27 18.43
C ILE A 202 6.90 15.93 17.12
N HIS A 203 6.42 17.18 17.15
CA HIS A 203 6.06 17.89 15.92
C HIS A 203 7.26 18.09 14.96
N HIS A 204 8.44 18.37 15.49
CA HIS A 204 9.67 18.47 14.68
C HIS A 204 10.08 17.11 14.10
N LEU A 205 9.99 16.03 14.88
CA LEU A 205 10.26 14.68 14.40
C LEU A 205 9.25 14.24 13.32
N GLU A 206 7.97 14.57 13.48
CA GLU A 206 6.93 14.35 12.45
C GLU A 206 7.25 15.09 11.16
N ARG A 207 7.65 16.38 11.22
CA ARG A 207 8.10 17.12 10.03
C ARG A 207 9.36 16.54 9.40
N ALA A 208 10.35 16.11 10.19
CA ALA A 208 11.53 15.43 9.66
C ALA A 208 11.16 14.12 8.95
N CYS A 209 10.22 13.35 9.51
CA CYS A 209 9.67 12.16 8.86
C CYS A 209 9.00 12.50 7.51
N GLU A 210 8.17 13.56 7.44
CA GLU A 210 7.58 14.01 6.17
C GLU A 210 8.63 14.45 5.14
N GLN A 211 9.70 15.13 5.56
CA GLN A 211 10.77 15.55 4.65
C GLN A 211 11.54 14.35 4.10
N ILE A 212 11.91 13.39 4.96
CA ILE A 212 12.59 12.15 4.55
C ILE A 212 11.73 11.35 3.58
N ASP A 213 10.41 11.28 3.84
CA ASP A 213 9.44 10.58 2.99
C ASP A 213 9.32 11.21 1.60
N ARG A 214 9.35 12.55 1.51
CA ARG A 214 9.34 13.29 0.24
C ARG A 214 10.67 13.22 -0.51
N LEU A 215 11.80 13.29 0.20
CA LEU A 215 13.13 13.45 -0.40
C LEU A 215 13.82 12.13 -0.72
N THR A 216 13.52 11.05 0.01
CA THR A 216 14.21 9.75 -0.15
C THR A 216 13.28 8.54 -0.31
N PRO A 217 12.42 8.50 -1.34
CA PRO A 217 11.62 7.30 -1.64
C PRO A 217 12.46 6.01 -1.71
N TRP A 218 13.68 6.10 -2.26
CA TRP A 218 14.56 4.94 -2.48
C TRP A 218 15.15 4.29 -1.22
N ARG A 219 15.24 5.00 -0.08
CA ARG A 219 15.82 4.42 1.15
C ARG A 219 14.92 3.33 1.75
N VAL A 220 13.63 3.40 1.43
CA VAL A 220 12.61 2.41 1.76
C VAL A 220 12.88 1.08 1.05
N ASP A 221 13.26 1.12 -0.23
CA ASP A 221 13.43 -0.08 -1.07
C ASP A 221 14.61 -0.94 -0.58
N GLN A 222 15.58 -0.31 0.09
CA GLN A 222 16.70 -0.97 0.77
C GLN A 222 16.33 -1.51 2.17
N GLY A 223 15.09 -1.34 2.62
CA GLY A 223 14.62 -1.78 3.94
C GLY A 223 15.28 -1.05 5.13
N GLN A 224 15.93 0.08 4.90
CA GLN A 224 16.65 0.79 5.95
C GLN A 224 15.67 1.45 6.93
N LEU A 225 15.66 0.95 8.17
CA LEU A 225 14.77 1.43 9.22
C LEU A 225 15.16 2.85 9.67
N VAL A 226 14.18 3.76 9.68
CA VAL A 226 14.34 5.11 10.21
C VAL A 226 14.05 5.05 11.71
N ASN A 227 15.10 4.92 12.51
CA ASN A 227 14.97 4.93 13.96
C ASN A 227 15.17 6.34 14.55
N LEU A 228 14.80 6.51 15.82
CA LEU A 228 14.89 7.81 16.49
C LEU A 228 16.32 8.38 16.51
N ARG A 229 17.35 7.51 16.57
CA ARG A 229 18.74 7.94 16.53
C ARG A 229 19.08 8.57 15.18
N PHE A 230 18.67 7.95 14.06
CA PHE A 230 18.84 8.54 12.73
C PHE A 230 18.17 9.92 12.63
N LEU A 231 16.93 10.06 13.12
CA LEU A 231 16.23 11.35 13.09
C LEU A 231 16.98 12.44 13.88
N LEU A 232 17.40 12.14 15.12
CA LEU A 232 18.08 13.09 16.00
C LEU A 232 19.55 13.36 15.61
N ASP A 233 20.19 12.45 14.89
CA ASP A 233 21.57 12.59 14.38
C ASP A 233 21.61 13.15 12.93
N SER A 234 20.46 13.42 12.29
CA SER A 234 20.41 13.89 10.89
C SER A 234 20.42 15.42 10.75
N ASP A 235 21.10 15.92 9.72
CA ASP A 235 21.18 17.36 9.43
C ASP A 235 19.81 17.99 9.07
N TYR A 236 18.85 17.19 8.59
CA TYR A 236 17.45 17.60 8.43
C TYR A 236 16.84 18.15 9.74
N PHE A 237 17.34 17.67 10.88
CA PHE A 237 16.86 18.05 12.19
C PHE A 237 17.54 19.32 12.74
N SER A 238 18.70 19.71 12.21
CA SER A 238 19.35 20.99 12.50
C SER A 238 18.86 22.10 11.57
N GLU A 239 18.69 21.84 10.27
CA GLU A 239 18.27 22.87 9.30
C GLU A 239 16.86 23.44 9.54
N THR A 240 15.95 22.69 10.17
CA THR A 240 14.60 23.20 10.51
C THR A 240 14.63 24.31 11.55
N LEU A 241 15.59 24.27 12.50
CA LEU A 241 15.71 25.25 13.58
C LEU A 241 16.05 26.65 13.07
N ASP A 242 17.06 26.75 12.19
CA ASP A 242 17.54 28.05 11.70
C ASP A 242 16.50 28.72 10.81
N ASN A 243 15.82 27.95 9.96
CA ASN A 243 14.78 28.46 9.06
C ASN A 243 13.54 28.99 9.80
N GLU A 244 13.09 28.33 10.88
CA GLU A 244 11.90 28.78 11.63
C GLU A 244 12.22 29.93 12.60
N SER A 245 13.45 29.97 13.14
CA SER A 245 14.00 31.12 13.88
C SER A 245 14.11 32.36 13.00
N LEU A 246 14.69 32.23 11.80
CA LEU A 246 14.78 33.33 10.82
C LEU A 246 13.40 33.85 10.41
N ARG A 247 12.44 32.97 10.12
CA ARG A 247 11.05 33.37 9.79
C ARG A 247 10.36 34.11 10.94
N SER A 248 10.60 33.68 12.19
CA SER A 248 10.04 34.35 13.38
C SER A 248 10.59 35.77 13.54
N ARG A 249 11.89 35.99 13.29
CA ARG A 249 12.51 37.33 13.32
C ARG A 249 12.03 38.23 12.18
N VAL A 250 11.83 37.69 10.97
CA VAL A 250 11.27 38.44 9.82
C VAL A 250 9.84 38.91 10.10
N ASN A 251 9.02 38.12 10.81
CA ASN A 251 7.65 38.51 11.14
C ASN A 251 7.57 39.51 12.32
N GLN A 252 8.50 39.47 13.28
CA GLN A 252 8.57 40.46 14.36
C GLN A 252 9.11 41.83 13.90
N GLY A 253 9.83 41.89 12.77
CA GLY A 253 10.34 43.14 12.19
C GLY A 253 9.32 44.00 11.43
N LYS A 254 8.03 43.60 11.33
CA LYS A 254 7.01 44.27 10.50
C LYS A 254 5.92 45.00 11.30
N ALA A 255 6.27 45.58 12.44
CA ALA A 255 5.34 46.38 13.26
C ALA A 255 5.95 47.71 13.75
N SER A 256 5.99 48.71 12.86
CA SER A 256 6.01 50.15 13.20
C SER A 256 5.41 50.98 12.05
N PRO A 257 4.40 51.82 12.28
CA PRO A 257 3.81 52.72 11.27
C PRO A 257 4.34 54.17 11.36
N LEU A 258 4.01 55.01 10.36
CA LEU A 258 4.29 56.46 10.23
C LEU A 258 5.79 56.78 9.97
N VAL A 259 6.27 57.77 9.18
CA VAL A 259 5.70 58.88 8.36
C VAL A 259 6.90 59.45 7.51
N ALA A 260 6.82 60.09 6.32
CA ALA A 260 5.77 60.37 5.32
C ALA A 260 6.38 60.80 3.94
N ASN A 261 5.51 60.91 2.92
CA ASN A 261 5.55 61.84 1.76
C ASN A 261 6.53 61.69 0.55
N ALA A 262 5.92 61.99 -0.62
CA ALA A 262 6.48 62.46 -1.90
C ALA A 262 6.69 61.40 -3.03
N PRO A 263 6.58 61.77 -4.33
CA PRO A 263 5.28 61.61 -4.99
C PRO A 263 5.30 60.90 -6.37
N VAL A 264 4.08 60.48 -6.76
CA VAL A 264 3.53 60.30 -8.13
C VAL A 264 4.49 60.34 -9.31
N ASN A 265 4.48 59.27 -10.11
CA ASN A 265 4.49 59.41 -11.57
C ASN A 265 3.59 58.34 -12.23
N HIS A 266 2.72 58.79 -13.13
CA HIS A 266 1.88 57.92 -13.96
C HIS A 266 2.67 57.37 -15.15
N ALA A 267 2.51 56.09 -15.44
CA ALA A 267 2.65 55.57 -16.80
C ALA A 267 1.68 54.40 -16.97
N ALA A 268 0.69 54.57 -17.86
CA ALA A 268 -0.23 53.50 -18.22
C ALA A 268 0.44 52.54 -19.21
N SER A 269 0.10 51.25 -19.14
CA SER A 269 0.16 50.37 -20.30
C SER A 269 -0.91 49.27 -20.19
N GLN A 270 -1.33 48.75 -21.34
CA GLN A 270 -2.66 48.18 -21.53
C GLN A 270 -2.71 46.64 -21.45
N HIS A 271 -3.93 46.13 -21.22
CA HIS A 271 -4.42 44.76 -21.46
C HIS A 271 -4.04 44.23 -22.87
N PRO A 272 -4.06 42.89 -23.14
CA PRO A 272 -5.15 41.96 -22.76
C PRO A 272 -4.70 40.57 -22.24
N GLU A 273 -5.41 39.93 -21.31
CA GLU A 273 -6.65 39.14 -21.53
C GLU A 273 -6.64 38.26 -22.78
N ASN A 274 -6.37 36.97 -22.60
CA ASN A 274 -6.46 35.95 -23.65
C ASN A 274 -7.37 34.82 -23.17
N THR A 275 -8.65 34.91 -23.54
CA THR A 275 -9.70 33.96 -23.15
C THR A 275 -9.91 32.95 -24.28
N THR A 276 -9.28 31.78 -24.18
CA THR A 276 -9.46 30.72 -25.17
C THR A 276 -10.72 29.90 -24.86
N GLU A 277 -11.81 30.20 -25.58
CA GLU A 277 -13.03 29.38 -25.54
C GLU A 277 -12.78 27.98 -26.13
N TYR A 278 -13.28 26.94 -25.46
CA TYR A 278 -13.33 25.58 -26.01
C TYR A 278 -14.71 25.34 -26.66
N PRO A 279 -14.80 24.88 -27.91
CA PRO A 279 -16.06 24.49 -28.50
C PRO A 279 -16.59 23.17 -27.89
N PRO A 280 -17.91 22.99 -27.74
CA PRO A 280 -18.49 21.76 -27.23
C PRO A 280 -18.38 20.61 -28.26
N PRO A 281 -18.18 19.35 -27.82
CA PRO A 281 -18.11 18.21 -28.72
C PRO A 281 -19.48 17.91 -29.34
N SER A 282 -19.57 18.00 -30.67
CA SER A 282 -20.75 17.65 -31.46
C SER A 282 -21.05 16.16 -31.38
N SER A 283 -22.25 15.81 -30.93
CA SER A 283 -22.79 14.46 -30.99
C SER A 283 -23.11 14.08 -32.45
N SER A 284 -22.59 12.94 -32.91
CA SER A 284 -22.97 12.33 -34.18
C SER A 284 -22.99 10.82 -34.04
N ILE A 285 -24.21 10.30 -33.92
CA ILE A 285 -24.51 8.87 -33.85
C ILE A 285 -24.57 8.36 -35.29
N ASN A 286 -23.60 7.53 -35.69
CA ASN A 286 -23.66 6.78 -36.95
C ASN A 286 -23.86 5.29 -36.68
N SER A 287 -24.99 4.79 -37.19
CA SER A 287 -25.42 3.40 -37.08
C SER A 287 -24.51 2.46 -37.87
N LEU A 288 -24.05 1.37 -37.25
CA LEU A 288 -23.36 0.27 -37.94
C LEU A 288 -24.34 -0.85 -38.32
N PRO A 289 -24.21 -1.46 -39.52
CA PRO A 289 -25.15 -2.47 -40.01
C PRO A 289 -24.92 -3.85 -39.36
N ALA A 290 -25.96 -4.68 -39.41
CA ALA A 290 -25.95 -6.02 -38.82
C ALA A 290 -25.01 -6.98 -39.55
N VAL A 291 -24.12 -7.65 -38.80
CA VAL A 291 -23.21 -8.68 -39.32
C VAL A 291 -23.86 -10.06 -39.21
N HIS A 292 -23.95 -10.76 -40.34
CA HIS A 292 -24.46 -12.14 -40.43
C HIS A 292 -23.59 -13.13 -39.62
N LYS A 293 -24.23 -14.09 -38.97
CA LYS A 293 -23.57 -15.27 -38.37
C LYS A 293 -23.35 -16.34 -39.45
N PRO A 294 -22.12 -16.85 -39.67
CA PRO A 294 -21.92 -18.11 -40.35
C PRO A 294 -22.23 -19.28 -39.41
N ALA A 295 -22.82 -20.35 -39.95
CA ALA A 295 -23.06 -21.59 -39.20
C ALA A 295 -21.76 -22.41 -39.08
N LEU A 296 -21.42 -22.87 -37.87
CA LEU A 296 -20.32 -23.83 -37.70
C LEU A 296 -20.79 -25.25 -38.04
N THR A 297 -20.05 -25.91 -38.94
CA THR A 297 -20.19 -27.33 -39.25
C THR A 297 -19.55 -28.22 -38.17
N ARG A 298 -19.95 -29.50 -38.17
CA ARG A 298 -19.90 -30.38 -36.98
C ARG A 298 -18.62 -31.25 -36.87
N GLU A 299 -17.54 -30.90 -37.55
CA GLU A 299 -16.39 -31.82 -37.75
C GLU A 299 -15.09 -31.43 -37.02
N GLY A 300 -15.07 -30.33 -36.28
CA GLY A 300 -13.85 -29.88 -35.56
C GLY A 300 -13.52 -30.63 -34.25
N GLU A 301 -14.37 -31.54 -33.77
CA GLU A 301 -14.35 -31.97 -32.36
C GLU A 301 -13.51 -33.23 -32.05
N LEU A 302 -12.92 -33.89 -33.06
CA LEU A 302 -12.24 -35.18 -32.89
C LEU A 302 -10.70 -35.13 -32.80
N ALA A 303 -10.06 -34.00 -33.14
CA ALA A 303 -8.59 -33.90 -33.20
C ALA A 303 -7.90 -33.57 -31.85
N ALA A 304 -8.62 -32.98 -30.89
CA ALA A 304 -8.02 -32.35 -29.70
C ALA A 304 -7.73 -33.30 -28.49
N LYS A 305 -7.60 -34.61 -28.71
CA LYS A 305 -7.48 -35.62 -27.63
C LYS A 305 -6.17 -36.42 -27.56
N LYS A 306 -5.15 -36.11 -28.38
CA LYS A 306 -3.95 -36.97 -28.53
C LYS A 306 -2.58 -36.34 -28.21
N LEU A 307 -2.53 -35.25 -27.44
CA LEU A 307 -1.28 -34.67 -26.91
C LEU A 307 -1.37 -34.44 -25.40
N LEU A 308 -1.44 -35.54 -24.63
CA LEU A 308 -1.19 -35.53 -23.19
C LEU A 308 0.27 -35.94 -22.95
N ILE A 309 1.20 -35.01 -23.18
CA ILE A 309 2.61 -35.19 -22.81
C ILE A 309 2.66 -35.22 -21.27
N LYS A 310 3.05 -36.37 -20.71
CA LYS A 310 3.33 -36.48 -19.27
C LYS A 310 4.59 -35.65 -18.99
N PRO A 311 4.63 -34.81 -17.94
CA PRO A 311 5.87 -34.19 -17.52
C PRO A 311 6.81 -35.29 -17.02
N GLU A 312 7.97 -35.42 -17.66
CA GLU A 312 9.05 -36.25 -17.13
C GLU A 312 9.57 -35.60 -15.84
N THR A 313 9.34 -36.27 -14.71
CA THR A 313 10.03 -35.95 -13.45
C THR A 313 11.51 -36.28 -13.60
N ILE A 314 12.30 -35.27 -13.99
CA ILE A 314 13.76 -35.34 -13.95
C ILE A 314 14.19 -35.44 -12.48
N THR A 315 14.45 -36.66 -12.02
CA THR A 315 15.04 -36.93 -10.72
C THR A 315 16.54 -36.78 -10.81
N MET A 316 17.06 -35.55 -10.63
CA MET A 316 18.50 -35.36 -10.42
C MET A 316 18.92 -36.00 -9.09
N SER A 317 20.03 -36.71 -9.11
CA SER A 317 20.72 -37.22 -7.93
C SER A 317 21.26 -36.07 -7.06
N LYS A 318 21.59 -36.34 -5.79
CA LYS A 318 22.18 -35.32 -4.91
C LYS A 318 23.57 -34.91 -5.41
N GLU A 319 24.26 -35.85 -6.04
CA GLU A 319 25.59 -35.75 -6.61
C GLU A 319 25.59 -34.78 -7.81
N GLU A 320 24.64 -34.92 -8.74
CA GLU A 320 24.48 -33.98 -9.87
C GLU A 320 24.12 -32.57 -9.42
N ILE A 321 23.31 -32.44 -8.36
CA ILE A 321 22.97 -31.12 -7.77
C ILE A 321 24.21 -30.48 -7.15
N ALA A 322 25.06 -31.26 -6.47
CA ALA A 322 26.31 -30.77 -5.89
C ALA A 322 27.31 -30.32 -6.99
N GLU A 323 27.49 -31.10 -8.05
CA GLU A 323 28.36 -30.74 -9.17
C GLU A 323 27.88 -29.46 -9.88
N MET A 324 26.57 -29.31 -10.08
CA MET A 324 25.98 -28.12 -10.66
C MET A 324 26.19 -26.86 -9.79
N VAL A 325 26.16 -27.00 -8.46
CA VAL A 325 26.43 -25.88 -7.53
C VAL A 325 27.90 -25.47 -7.55
N GLU A 326 28.85 -26.42 -7.61
CA GLU A 326 30.27 -26.09 -7.67
C GLU A 326 30.68 -25.50 -9.03
N ARG A 327 30.11 -25.96 -10.16
CA ARG A 327 30.23 -25.25 -11.46
C ARG A 327 29.76 -23.79 -11.34
N LYS A 328 28.59 -23.57 -10.72
CA LYS A 328 28.03 -22.24 -10.49
C LYS A 328 28.89 -21.34 -9.60
N ARG A 329 29.61 -21.90 -8.63
CA ARG A 329 30.55 -21.14 -7.78
C ARG A 329 31.80 -20.70 -8.56
N ALA A 330 32.37 -21.62 -9.34
CA ALA A 330 33.51 -21.32 -10.21
C ALA A 330 33.21 -20.23 -11.25
N GLU A 331 32.01 -20.25 -11.86
CA GLU A 331 31.55 -19.22 -12.82
C GLU A 331 31.47 -17.79 -12.23
N VAL A 332 31.19 -17.66 -10.92
CA VAL A 332 30.92 -16.35 -10.28
C VAL A 332 32.16 -15.81 -9.55
N GLY A 333 33.27 -16.57 -9.52
CA GLY A 333 34.53 -16.12 -8.90
C GLY A 333 34.47 -15.95 -7.38
N ILE A 334 33.52 -16.61 -6.71
CA ILE A 334 33.37 -16.61 -5.25
C ILE A 334 34.24 -17.74 -4.70
N SER A 335 35.44 -17.39 -4.21
CA SER A 335 36.30 -18.27 -3.40
C SER A 335 35.88 -18.24 -1.93
#